data_AF-Q118T2-F1
#
_entry.id   AF-Q118T2-F1
#
_cell.length_a   1.000
_cell.length_b   1.000
_cell.length_c   1.000
_cell.angle_alpha   90.00
_cell.angle_beta   90.00
_cell.angle_gamma   90.00
#
_symmetry.space_group_name_H-M   'P 1'
#
loop_
_entity.id
_entity.type
_entity.pdbx_description
1 polymer ?
#
loop_
_entity_poly.entity_id
_entity_poly.type
_entity_poly.pdbx_seq_one_letter_code
_entity_poly.pdbx_strand_id
1 'polypeptide(L)' 'MDCTYCQSHKVVKNGHRQGKQSYLCRECGRQFRDGPCPAGYSSDVKELCVKMSLNA' A
#
# COMPACT_ATOMS: atom_id res chain seq x y z
N MET A 1 0.99 9.27 -12.44
CA MET A 1 0.92 8.32 -11.32
C MET A 1 0.92 6.96 -11.95
N ASP A 2 1.93 6.16 -11.63
CA ASP A 2 2.14 4.91 -12.31
C ASP A 2 1.71 3.78 -11.39
N CYS A 3 1.13 2.74 -11.96
CA CYS A 3 0.71 1.61 -11.17
C CYS A 3 1.94 0.91 -10.60
N THR A 4 2.08 0.88 -9.27
CA THR A 4 3.23 0.23 -8.59
C THR A 4 3.32 -1.28 -8.84
N TYR A 5 2.25 -1.89 -9.37
CA TYR A 5 2.19 -3.33 -9.63
C TYR A 5 2.57 -3.72 -11.06
N CYS A 6 2.34 -2.84 -12.05
CA CYS A 6 2.55 -3.16 -13.46
C CYS A 6 3.25 -2.05 -14.24
N GLN A 7 3.63 -0.96 -13.57
CA GLN A 7 4.30 0.23 -14.12
C GLN A 7 3.52 0.95 -15.23
N SER A 8 2.27 0.57 -15.45
CA SER A 8 1.39 1.23 -16.42
C SER A 8 1.04 2.65 -16.02
N HIS A 9 0.96 3.53 -17.02
CA HIS A 9 0.44 4.89 -16.89
C HIS A 9 -1.09 4.97 -16.96
N LYS A 10 -1.80 3.85 -17.24
CA LYS A 10 -3.26 3.82 -17.36
C LYS A 10 -3.96 3.78 -15.99
N VAL A 11 -3.68 4.77 -15.15
CA VAL A 11 -4.28 4.94 -13.81
C VAL A 11 -5.35 6.01 -13.86
N VAL A 12 -6.54 5.71 -13.34
CA VAL A 12 -7.68 6.63 -13.28
C VAL A 12 -8.18 6.81 -11.86
N LYS A 13 -8.79 7.96 -11.56
CA LYS A 13 -9.49 8.20 -10.29
C LYS A 13 -10.68 7.25 -10.17
N ASN A 14 -10.82 6.60 -9.03
CA ASN A 14 -11.85 5.59 -8.74
C ASN A 14 -12.61 5.91 -7.44
N GLY A 15 -13.18 7.12 -7.38
CA GLY A 15 -13.93 7.60 -6.22
C GLY A 15 -13.07 7.78 -4.96
N HIS A 16 -13.72 7.89 -3.81
CA HIS A 16 -13.07 8.11 -2.51
C HIS A 16 -13.38 6.96 -1.56
N ARG A 17 -12.39 6.56 -0.75
CA ARG A 17 -12.58 5.62 0.37
C ARG A 17 -12.01 6.24 1.64
N GLN A 18 -12.84 6.32 2.68
CA GLN A 18 -12.46 6.91 3.98
C GLN A 18 -11.90 8.33 3.82
N GLY A 19 -12.53 9.15 2.96
CA GLY A 19 -12.11 10.53 2.68
C GLY A 19 -10.86 10.68 1.80
N LYS A 20 -10.16 9.58 1.46
CA LYS A 20 -8.99 9.61 0.58
C LYS A 20 -9.35 9.22 -0.85
N GLN A 21 -8.70 9.85 -1.82
CA GLN A 21 -8.83 9.50 -3.23
C GLN A 21 -8.35 8.07 -3.46
N SER A 22 -9.16 7.28 -4.17
CA SER A 22 -8.78 5.96 -4.66
C SER A 22 -8.49 6.02 -6.15
N TYR A 23 -7.59 5.15 -6.62
CA TYR A 23 -7.19 5.02 -8.01
C TYR A 23 -7.35 3.57 -8.46
N LEU A 24 -7.63 3.38 -9.75
CA LEU A 24 -7.73 2.09 -10.43
C LEU A 24 -6.77 2.07 -11.61
N CYS A 25 -5.95 1.03 -11.70
CA CYS A 25 -5.20 0.76 -12.92
C CYS A 25 -6.08 0.00 -13.91
N ARG A 26 -6.22 0.52 -15.13
CA ARG A 26 -6.99 -0.12 -16.21
C ARG A 26 -6.28 -1.29 -16.88
N GLU A 27 -4.96 -1.42 -16.72
CA GLU A 27 -4.22 -2.55 -17.29
C GLU A 27 -4.24 -3.77 -16.37
N CYS A 28 -3.89 -3.61 -15.09
CA CYS A 28 -3.87 -4.75 -14.16
C CYS A 28 -5.15 -4.88 -13.31
N GLY A 29 -6.09 -3.95 -13.41
CA GLY A 29 -7.36 -3.96 -12.67
C GLY A 29 -7.24 -3.67 -11.17
N ARG A 30 -6.03 -3.40 -10.66
CA ARG A 30 -5.79 -3.18 -9.22
C ARG A 30 -6.19 -1.79 -8.78
N GLN A 31 -6.75 -1.71 -7.57
CA GLN A 31 -7.11 -0.46 -6.91
C GLN A 31 -6.14 -0.13 -5.79
N PHE A 32 -5.81 1.14 -5.65
CA PHE A 32 -4.94 1.66 -4.58
C PHE A 32 -5.43 3.04 -4.12
N ARG A 33 -4.84 3.57 -3.04
CA ARG A 33 -5.21 4.89 -2.47
C ARG A 33 -4.07 5.88 -2.64
N ASP A 34 -4.43 7.16 -2.68
CA ASP A 34 -3.46 8.24 -2.58
C ASP A 34 -2.80 8.26 -1.20
N GLY A 35 -1.49 8.45 -1.17
CA GLY A 35 -0.69 8.40 0.05
C GLY A 35 -0.78 7.02 0.72
N PRO A 36 0.00 6.01 0.25
CA PRO A 36 0.11 4.76 0.98
C PRO A 36 0.51 5.09 2.41
N CYS A 37 -0.37 4.78 3.36
CA CYS A 37 0.03 4.77 4.77
C CYS A 37 1.25 3.85 4.84
N PRO A 38 2.42 4.29 5.34
CA PRO A 38 3.58 3.42 5.45
C PRO A 38 3.13 2.13 6.11
N ALA A 39 3.35 1.02 5.40
CA ALA A 39 2.69 -0.25 5.67
C ALA A 39 3.26 -0.86 6.96
N GLY A 40 2.64 -0.50 8.07
CA GLY A 40 2.93 -1.04 9.39
C GLY A 40 4.24 -0.57 9.98
N TYR A 41 4.69 -1.32 10.98
CA TYR A 41 5.92 -1.07 11.72
C TYR A 41 7.16 -1.15 10.82
N SER A 42 8.18 -0.36 11.13
CA SER A 42 9.50 -0.45 10.50
C SER A 42 10.09 -1.85 10.66
N SER A 43 11.07 -2.20 9.83
CA SER A 43 11.85 -3.45 9.96
C SER A 43 12.30 -3.71 11.39
N ASP A 44 12.77 -2.65 12.04
CA ASP A 44 13.40 -2.72 13.36
C ASP A 44 12.38 -3.10 14.45
N VAL A 45 11.16 -2.57 14.35
CA VAL A 45 10.07 -2.89 15.27
C VAL A 45 9.54 -4.30 14.99
N LYS A 46 9.51 -4.75 13.74
CA LYS A 46 9.18 -6.16 13.41
C LYS A 46 10.20 -7.12 14.00
N GLU A 47 11.49 -6.80 13.90
CA GLU A 47 12.57 -7.60 14.47
C GLU A 47 12.52 -7.64 16.00
N LEU A 48 12.18 -6.52 16.64
CA LEU A 48 11.98 -6.45 18.09
C LEU A 48 10.85 -7.38 18.54
N CYS A 49 9.70 -7.38 17.86
CA CYS A 49 8.60 -8.28 18.19
C CYS A 49 9.03 -9.76 18.13
N VAL A 50 9.79 -10.15 17.11
CA VAL A 50 10.32 -11.52 16.98
C VAL A 50 11.25 -11.87 18.14
N LYS A 51 12.17 -10.98 18.52
CA LYS A 51 13.07 -11.18 19.67
C LYS A 51 12.28 -11.36 20.97
N MET A 52 11.27 -10.53 21.22
CA MET A 52 10.45 -10.65 22.43
C MET A 52 9.71 -12.00 22.49
N SER A 53 9.22 -12.51 21.36
CA SER A 53 8.47 -13.77 21.31
C SER A 53 9.31 -15.03 21.47
N LEU A 54 10.62 -14.98 21.16
CA LEU A 54 11.51 -16.15 21.18
C LEU A 54 12.29 -16.33 22.48
N ASN A 55 12.21 -15.38 23.42
CA ASN A 55 12.84 -15.48 24.75
C ASN A 55 11.89 -16.11 25.81
N ALA A 56 11.08 -17.08 25.40
CA ALA A 56 10.15 -17.81 26.28
C ALA A 56 10.84 -18.97 27.00
#